data_AF-A0A316EWG3-F1
#
_entry.id   AF-A0A316EWG3-F1
#
_cell.length_a   1.000
_cell.length_b   1.000
_cell.length_c   1.000
_cell.angle_alpha   90.00
_cell.angle_beta   90.00
_cell.angle_gamma   90.00
#
_symmetry.space_group_name_H-M   'P 1'
#
loop_
_entity.id
_entity.type
_entity.pdbx_description
1 polymer ?
#
loop_
_entity_poly.entity_id
_entity_poly.type
_entity_poly.pdbx_seq_one_letter_code
_entity_poly.pdbx_strand_id
1 'polypeptide(L)'
;MRTLAPPYLVTVGTDRRGVSVRVTADASTTVLEMSVHGRWSQQLGDQVTDSLRRCLAGPCEAIVIDVSDVGDLHGVSLPYWSAAVRAARLGPASVRMAFCSRPATTLDYRLRHQDGPPVTVFPTMAQARIAIAGGVSRADRLQARLAPRPASVRAARDLVLRACDGWQLAGPRDDAALIMSELATNAVDHAGTEFVVTVFRRGGRLHLTVRDGDSRYPSMRATDEGIQVPLDERGRGLRLVHAAAEVWGAIPAHNGKVVWATMPAWTYGRSDRAADTHGGSRSLGHAARDRGSRVSPPTARCASAFTPRVPCNAQQMTWSESMESGPFRRQADFVRLRLLVDGVRRGRRRAEYAVDQI
;
A
#
# COMPACT_ATOMS: atom_id res chain seq x y z
N MET A 1 -12.76 -11.76 9.12
CA MET A 1 -12.91 -10.87 7.95
C MET A 1 -11.91 -11.34 6.90
N ARG A 2 -12.35 -11.55 5.66
CA ARG A 2 -11.51 -12.05 4.57
C ARG A 2 -10.34 -11.08 4.31
N THR A 3 -9.12 -11.61 4.21
CA THR A 3 -7.96 -10.88 3.72
C THR A 3 -8.25 -10.50 2.27
N LEU A 4 -8.28 -9.19 1.94
CA LEU A 4 -8.36 -8.74 0.56
C LEU A 4 -7.06 -9.12 -0.15
N ALA A 5 -7.16 -10.04 -1.11
CA ALA A 5 -6.06 -10.40 -1.99
C ALA A 5 -6.13 -9.57 -3.28
N PRO A 6 -4.99 -9.23 -3.91
CA PRO A 6 -4.99 -8.58 -5.20
C PRO A 6 -5.72 -9.45 -6.26
N PRO A 7 -6.44 -8.83 -7.22
CA PRO A 7 -6.42 -7.40 -7.54
C PRO A 7 -7.32 -6.54 -6.65
N TYR A 8 -6.83 -5.34 -6.30
CA TYR A 8 -7.61 -4.31 -5.60
C TYR A 8 -8.37 -3.44 -6.61
N LEU A 9 -9.60 -3.84 -6.94
CA LEU A 9 -10.48 -3.09 -7.85
C LEU A 9 -11.35 -2.11 -7.07
N VAL A 10 -11.18 -0.81 -7.26
CA VAL A 10 -11.98 0.21 -6.57
C VAL A 10 -13.26 0.48 -7.36
N THR A 11 -14.34 -0.20 -7.05
CA THR A 11 -15.62 0.01 -7.75
C THR A 11 -16.36 1.24 -7.23
N VAL A 12 -17.13 1.91 -8.07
CA VAL A 12 -18.12 2.91 -7.62
C VAL A 12 -19.24 2.16 -6.90
N GLY A 13 -19.37 2.36 -5.60
CA GLY A 13 -20.47 1.81 -4.81
C GLY A 13 -21.67 2.75 -4.87
N THR A 14 -22.72 2.38 -5.58
CA THR A 14 -24.01 3.09 -5.56
C THR A 14 -25.11 2.12 -5.17
N ASP A 15 -25.80 2.40 -4.06
CA ASP A 15 -27.00 1.65 -3.64
C ASP A 15 -28.27 2.37 -4.14
N ARG A 16 -29.35 1.60 -4.38
CA ARG A 16 -30.70 2.07 -4.72
C ARG A 16 -31.28 3.00 -3.64
N ARG A 17 -30.72 3.00 -2.43
CA ARG A 17 -31.14 3.85 -1.29
C ARG A 17 -30.52 5.25 -1.29
N GLY A 18 -29.82 5.66 -2.35
CA GLY A 18 -29.23 7.00 -2.47
C GLY A 18 -27.95 7.20 -1.64
N VAL A 19 -27.36 6.11 -1.14
CA VAL A 19 -26.05 6.11 -0.49
C VAL A 19 -25.00 5.71 -1.53
N SER A 20 -23.91 6.47 -1.61
CA SER A 20 -22.82 6.12 -2.52
C SER A 20 -21.45 6.50 -2.00
N VAL A 21 -20.46 5.66 -2.32
CA VAL A 21 -19.03 5.93 -2.17
C VAL A 21 -18.43 5.88 -3.57
N ARG A 22 -17.97 7.04 -4.04
CA ARG A 22 -17.28 7.17 -5.31
C ARG A 22 -15.81 7.44 -5.04
N VAL A 23 -14.93 6.78 -5.79
CA VAL A 23 -13.50 7.08 -5.79
C VAL A 23 -13.07 7.32 -7.23
N THR A 24 -12.33 8.41 -7.43
CA THR A 24 -11.74 8.77 -8.72
C THR A 24 -10.30 9.21 -8.53
N ALA A 25 -9.40 8.75 -9.39
CA ALA A 25 -8.03 9.23 -9.44
C ALA A 25 -7.96 10.54 -10.26
N ASP A 26 -7.25 11.54 -9.73
CA ASP A 26 -6.93 12.76 -10.47
C ASP A 26 -5.92 12.45 -11.60
N ALA A 27 -5.73 13.40 -12.52
CA ALA A 27 -4.88 13.31 -13.69
C ALA A 27 -3.41 12.99 -13.40
N SER A 28 -2.92 13.28 -12.19
CA SER A 28 -1.57 12.95 -11.74
C SER A 28 -1.43 11.56 -11.10
N THR A 29 -2.54 10.80 -11.00
CA THR A 29 -2.68 9.45 -10.39
C THR A 29 -2.24 9.30 -8.93
N THR A 30 -1.74 10.37 -8.31
CA THR A 30 -1.25 10.41 -6.92
C THR A 30 -2.28 10.80 -5.90
N VAL A 31 -3.25 11.59 -6.31
CA VAL A 31 -4.31 12.08 -5.45
C VAL A 31 -5.58 11.34 -5.83
N LEU A 32 -6.17 10.66 -4.86
CA LEU A 32 -7.48 10.06 -5.01
C LEU A 32 -8.52 11.01 -4.42
N GLU A 33 -9.60 11.21 -5.14
CA GLU A 33 -10.78 11.91 -4.70
C GLU A 33 -11.82 10.86 -4.31
N MET A 34 -12.29 10.91 -3.07
CA MET A 34 -13.36 10.06 -2.58
C MET A 34 -14.55 10.97 -2.24
N SER A 35 -15.73 10.68 -2.76
CA SER A 35 -16.96 11.38 -2.40
C SER A 35 -17.92 10.42 -1.74
N VAL A 36 -18.47 10.83 -0.60
CA VAL A 36 -19.37 10.03 0.22
C VAL A 36 -20.68 10.77 0.34
N HIS A 37 -21.76 10.14 -0.10
CA HIS A 37 -23.10 10.73 -0.11
C HIS A 37 -24.09 9.84 0.62
N GLY A 38 -25.00 10.46 1.37
CA GLY A 38 -26.14 9.82 2.01
C GLY A 38 -26.12 9.89 3.54
N ARG A 39 -27.19 9.39 4.18
CA ARG A 39 -27.28 9.34 5.64
C ARG A 39 -26.32 8.31 6.21
N TRP A 40 -25.60 8.67 7.28
CA TRP A 40 -24.65 7.77 7.92
C TRP A 40 -25.35 6.51 8.46
N SER A 41 -24.73 5.36 8.22
CA SER A 41 -25.19 4.05 8.66
C SER A 41 -24.00 3.08 8.75
N GLN A 42 -24.17 1.95 9.42
CA GLN A 42 -23.14 0.90 9.46
C GLN A 42 -22.77 0.40 8.05
N GLN A 43 -23.76 0.21 7.18
CA GLN A 43 -23.54 -0.19 5.78
C GLN A 43 -22.67 0.82 5.02
N LEU A 44 -22.91 2.12 5.18
CA LEU A 44 -22.06 3.16 4.57
C LEU A 44 -20.65 3.15 5.16
N GLY A 45 -20.53 3.01 6.49
CA GLY A 45 -19.23 2.89 7.16
C GLY A 45 -18.41 1.70 6.67
N ASP A 46 -19.05 0.56 6.40
CA ASP A 46 -18.39 -0.64 5.85
C ASP A 46 -17.93 -0.41 4.40
N GLN A 47 -18.75 0.23 3.55
CA GLN A 47 -18.36 0.59 2.18
C GLN A 47 -17.20 1.58 2.14
N VAL A 48 -17.23 2.60 3.00
CA VAL A 48 -16.13 3.57 3.16
C VAL A 48 -14.86 2.85 3.59
N THR A 49 -14.95 1.97 4.59
CA THR A 49 -13.80 1.23 5.12
C THR A 49 -13.18 0.33 4.06
N ASP A 50 -14.00 -0.41 3.30
CA ASP A 50 -13.52 -1.27 2.22
C ASP A 50 -12.86 -0.45 1.10
N SER A 51 -13.50 0.65 0.68
CA SER A 51 -12.97 1.54 -0.36
C SER A 51 -11.64 2.15 0.07
N LEU A 52 -11.52 2.62 1.30
CA LEU A 52 -10.28 3.17 1.84
C LEU A 52 -9.17 2.11 1.93
N ARG A 53 -9.50 0.88 2.34
CA ARG A 53 -8.52 -0.22 2.37
C ARG A 53 -7.95 -0.49 0.98
N ARG A 54 -8.79 -0.52 -0.06
CA ARG A 54 -8.35 -0.69 -1.45
C ARG A 54 -7.52 0.50 -1.95
N CYS A 55 -7.91 1.72 -1.59
CA CYS A 55 -7.17 2.94 -1.93
C CYS A 55 -5.76 2.97 -1.30
N LEU A 56 -5.68 2.65 -0.01
CA LEU A 56 -4.43 2.64 0.76
C LEU A 56 -3.47 1.50 0.35
N ALA A 57 -3.99 0.43 -0.25
CA ALA A 57 -3.17 -0.59 -0.90
C ALA A 57 -2.56 -0.11 -2.23
N GLY A 58 -3.17 0.90 -2.85
CA GLY A 58 -2.77 1.45 -4.15
C GLY A 58 -1.69 2.53 -4.11
N PRO A 59 -1.34 3.07 -5.29
CA PRO A 59 -0.25 4.03 -5.48
C PRO A 59 -0.66 5.48 -5.13
N CYS A 60 -1.45 5.70 -4.07
CA CYS A 60 -1.89 7.04 -3.70
C CYS A 60 -0.92 7.72 -2.72
N GLU A 61 -0.52 8.95 -3.01
CA GLU A 61 0.22 9.81 -2.08
C GLU A 61 -0.72 10.59 -1.16
N ALA A 62 -1.92 10.89 -1.66
CA ALA A 62 -2.94 11.56 -0.89
C ALA A 62 -4.35 11.07 -1.25
N ILE A 63 -5.26 11.16 -0.29
CA ILE A 63 -6.69 10.94 -0.48
C ILE A 63 -7.42 12.19 0.04
N VAL A 64 -8.25 12.78 -0.81
CA VAL A 64 -9.20 13.82 -0.42
C VAL A 64 -10.57 13.19 -0.29
N ILE A 65 -11.18 13.31 0.89
CA ILE A 65 -12.50 12.72 1.16
C ILE A 65 -13.52 13.85 1.30
N ASP A 66 -14.45 13.92 0.37
CA ASP A 66 -15.62 14.77 0.48
C ASP A 66 -16.71 14.08 1.30
N VAL A 67 -16.96 14.62 2.48
CA VAL A 67 -18.03 14.22 3.39
C VAL A 67 -19.11 15.29 3.50
N SER A 68 -19.08 16.30 2.63
CA SER A 68 -20.00 17.44 2.68
C SER A 68 -21.46 16.99 2.60
N ASP A 69 -21.74 15.95 1.83
CA ASP A 69 -23.07 15.35 1.60
C ASP A 69 -23.38 14.14 2.50
N VAL A 70 -22.62 13.95 3.57
CA VAL A 70 -22.91 12.92 4.57
C VAL A 70 -23.88 13.47 5.61
N GLY A 71 -25.05 12.83 5.71
CA GLY A 71 -26.01 13.11 6.77
C GLY A 71 -25.59 12.46 8.08
N ASP A 72 -24.79 13.16 8.90
CA ASP A 72 -24.31 12.71 10.20
C ASP A 72 -24.57 13.78 11.29
N LEU A 73 -25.80 13.83 11.79
CA LEU A 73 -26.27 14.85 12.73
C LEU A 73 -25.46 14.88 14.05
N HIS A 74 -24.97 13.71 14.49
CA HIS A 74 -24.31 13.55 15.79
C HIS A 74 -22.79 13.31 15.67
N GLY A 75 -22.24 13.29 14.46
CA GLY A 75 -20.82 12.99 14.24
C GLY A 75 -20.45 11.54 14.57
N VAL A 76 -21.39 10.59 14.46
CA VAL A 76 -21.17 9.17 14.78
C VAL A 76 -20.21 8.50 13.79
N SER A 77 -19.95 9.12 12.63
CA SER A 77 -18.98 8.65 11.64
C SER A 77 -17.52 8.90 12.03
N LEU A 78 -17.26 9.80 12.99
CA LEU A 78 -15.90 10.23 13.35
C LEU A 78 -14.91 9.07 13.58
N PRO A 79 -15.26 7.99 14.32
CA PRO A 79 -14.31 6.91 14.57
C PRO A 79 -13.80 6.22 13.30
N TYR A 80 -14.61 6.19 12.23
CA TYR A 80 -14.22 5.62 10.94
C TYR A 80 -13.16 6.50 10.25
N TRP A 81 -13.36 7.82 10.28
CA TRP A 81 -12.41 8.79 9.73
C TRP A 81 -11.11 8.83 10.51
N SER A 82 -11.17 8.84 11.84
CA SER A 82 -9.98 8.82 12.71
C SER A 82 -9.18 7.53 12.52
N ALA A 83 -9.85 6.38 12.38
CA ALA A 83 -9.19 5.11 12.08
C ALA A 83 -8.52 5.13 10.69
N ALA A 84 -9.18 5.68 9.68
CA ALA A 84 -8.63 5.84 8.34
C ALA A 84 -7.37 6.72 8.33
N VAL A 85 -7.41 7.88 9.00
CA VAL A 85 -6.28 8.81 9.12
C VAL A 85 -5.10 8.14 9.80
N ARG A 86 -5.35 7.36 10.86
CA ARG A 86 -4.31 6.60 11.56
C ARG A 86 -3.71 5.52 10.66
N ALA A 87 -4.55 4.76 9.94
CA ALA A 87 -4.08 3.72 9.01
C ALA A 87 -3.26 4.31 7.86
N ALA A 88 -3.66 5.47 7.33
CA ALA A 88 -2.93 6.17 6.27
C ALA A 88 -1.55 6.66 6.73
N ARG A 89 -1.44 7.17 7.96
CA ARG A 89 -0.18 7.66 8.55
C ARG A 89 0.79 6.54 8.93
N LEU A 90 0.28 5.50 9.58
CA LEU A 90 1.09 4.36 10.06
C LEU A 90 1.38 3.33 8.96
N GLY A 91 0.70 3.44 7.82
CA GLY A 91 0.91 2.58 6.67
C GLY A 91 2.31 2.74 6.06
N PRO A 92 2.79 1.73 5.30
CA PRO A 92 4.17 1.66 4.80
C PRO A 92 4.55 2.80 3.85
N ALA A 93 3.57 3.49 3.27
CA ALA A 93 3.79 4.53 2.29
C ALA A 93 3.44 5.94 2.79
N SER A 94 2.93 6.08 4.02
CA SER A 94 2.43 7.33 4.63
C SER A 94 1.59 8.18 3.65
N VAL A 95 0.28 7.92 3.62
CA VAL A 95 -0.67 8.61 2.73
C VAL A 95 -1.23 9.84 3.44
N ARG A 96 -1.18 11.01 2.79
CA ARG A 96 -1.80 12.23 3.32
C ARG A 96 -3.32 12.15 3.16
N MET A 97 -4.06 12.59 4.16
CA MET A 97 -5.52 12.63 4.10
C MET A 97 -6.01 14.05 4.39
N ALA A 98 -6.94 14.51 3.56
CA ALA A 98 -7.70 15.72 3.80
C ALA A 98 -9.18 15.47 3.61
N PHE A 99 -9.99 16.32 4.23
CA PHE A 99 -11.45 16.22 4.16
C PHE A 99 -12.03 17.47 3.53
N CYS A 100 -13.13 17.31 2.81
CA CYS A 100 -14.03 18.40 2.46
C CYS A 100 -15.30 18.25 3.26
N SER A 101 -15.74 19.30 3.93
CA SER A 101 -16.96 19.29 4.74
C SER A 101 -17.66 20.64 4.68
N ARG A 102 -18.99 20.63 4.84
CA ARG A 102 -19.76 21.85 5.03
C ARG A 102 -19.37 22.50 6.37
N PRO A 103 -19.01 23.79 6.38
CA PRO A 103 -18.74 24.50 7.62
C PRO A 103 -19.91 24.41 8.61
N ALA A 104 -19.59 24.47 9.90
CA ALA A 104 -20.58 24.50 10.99
C ALA A 104 -21.48 23.25 11.12
N THR A 105 -21.12 22.14 10.50
CA THR A 105 -21.74 20.83 10.81
C THR A 105 -21.08 20.20 12.04
N THR A 106 -21.81 19.35 12.77
CA THR A 106 -21.26 18.57 13.90
C THR A 106 -20.03 17.78 13.48
N LEU A 107 -20.06 17.17 12.28
CA LEU A 107 -18.95 16.42 11.73
C LEU A 107 -17.74 17.31 11.41
N ASP A 108 -17.92 18.49 10.80
CA ASP A 108 -16.84 19.44 10.54
C ASP A 108 -16.15 19.87 11.85
N TYR A 109 -16.94 20.28 12.85
CA TYR A 109 -16.41 20.64 14.17
C TYR A 109 -15.59 19.49 14.77
N ARG A 110 -16.15 18.27 14.78
CA ARG A 110 -15.48 17.11 15.36
C ARG A 110 -14.24 16.67 14.60
N LEU A 111 -14.22 16.75 13.26
CA LEU A 111 -13.04 16.44 12.45
C LEU A 111 -11.88 17.39 12.79
N ARG A 112 -12.17 18.68 12.94
CA ARG A 112 -11.17 19.72 13.29
C ARG A 112 -10.63 19.59 14.71
N HIS A 113 -11.46 19.11 15.64
CA HIS A 113 -11.16 19.03 17.08
C HIS A 113 -11.02 17.60 17.59
N GLN A 114 -10.75 16.62 16.71
CA GLN A 114 -10.62 15.22 17.14
C GLN A 114 -9.35 14.98 17.95
N ASP A 115 -9.43 14.06 18.91
CA ASP A 115 -8.28 13.53 19.62
C ASP A 115 -7.47 12.59 18.70
N GLY A 116 -6.51 13.16 17.98
CA GLY A 116 -5.70 12.40 17.05
C GLY A 116 -4.76 13.26 16.20
N PRO A 117 -4.10 12.64 15.22
CA PRO A 117 -3.28 13.40 14.28
C PRO A 117 -4.13 14.45 13.58
N PRO A 118 -3.63 15.69 13.44
CA PRO A 118 -4.41 16.77 12.85
C PRO A 118 -4.78 16.40 11.41
N VAL A 119 -6.02 16.72 11.04
CA VAL A 119 -6.55 16.60 9.68
C VAL A 119 -6.80 17.98 9.12
N THR A 120 -6.51 18.16 7.84
CA THR A 120 -6.85 19.40 7.15
C THR A 120 -8.25 19.26 6.56
N VAL A 121 -9.13 20.21 6.89
CA VAL A 121 -10.50 20.25 6.38
C VAL A 121 -10.69 21.50 5.53
N PHE A 122 -11.08 21.28 4.28
CA PHE A 122 -11.31 22.31 3.28
C PHE A 122 -12.82 22.50 3.03
N PRO A 123 -13.24 23.70 2.59
CA PRO A 123 -14.62 23.92 2.15
C PRO A 123 -15.00 23.16 0.88
N THR A 124 -14.05 22.93 -0.04
CA THR A 124 -14.32 22.33 -1.35
C THR A 124 -13.20 21.40 -1.81
N MET A 125 -13.56 20.42 -2.67
CA MET A 125 -12.60 19.53 -3.33
C MET A 125 -11.55 20.31 -4.12
N ALA A 126 -11.95 21.35 -4.85
CA ALA A 126 -11.02 22.18 -5.64
C ALA A 126 -9.92 22.81 -4.77
N GLN A 127 -10.27 23.36 -3.61
CA GLN A 127 -9.29 23.93 -2.68
C GLN A 127 -8.38 22.86 -2.08
N ALA A 128 -8.96 21.73 -1.67
CA ALA A 128 -8.19 20.61 -1.13
C ALA A 128 -7.15 20.07 -2.13
N ARG A 129 -7.53 19.95 -3.41
CA ARG A 129 -6.64 19.51 -4.49
C ARG A 129 -5.44 20.44 -4.67
N ILE A 130 -5.68 21.75 -4.75
CA ILE A 130 -4.61 22.74 -4.92
C ILE A 130 -3.63 22.65 -3.75
N ALA A 131 -4.14 22.59 -2.52
CA ALA A 131 -3.31 22.50 -1.33
C ALA A 131 -2.50 21.19 -1.26
N ILE A 132 -3.10 20.06 -1.66
CA ILE A 132 -2.43 18.76 -1.63
C ILE A 132 -1.40 18.60 -2.74
N ALA A 133 -1.68 19.12 -3.94
CA ALA A 133 -0.81 19.04 -5.10
C ALA A 133 0.54 19.73 -4.86
N GLY A 134 0.57 20.80 -4.07
CA GLY A 134 1.80 21.52 -3.71
C GLY A 134 2.78 20.72 -2.83
N GLY A 135 2.32 19.65 -2.17
CA GLY A 135 3.15 18.81 -1.28
C GLY A 135 3.60 17.48 -1.90
N VAL A 136 3.33 17.23 -3.18
CA VAL A 136 3.74 16.00 -3.88
C VAL A 136 5.17 16.15 -4.40
N SER A 137 6.09 15.30 -3.94
CA SER A 137 7.47 15.32 -4.44
C SER A 137 7.52 14.87 -5.89
N ARG A 138 8.02 15.74 -6.78
CA ARG A 138 8.22 15.42 -8.20
C ARG A 138 9.57 14.76 -8.49
N ALA A 139 10.53 14.86 -7.59
CA ALA A 139 11.90 14.38 -7.81
C ALA A 139 11.99 12.84 -7.93
N ASP A 140 11.08 12.13 -7.29
CA ASP A 140 11.02 10.66 -7.29
C ASP A 140 9.97 10.11 -8.27
N ARG A 141 9.68 10.86 -9.35
CA ARG A 141 8.61 10.56 -10.29
C ARG A 141 9.02 10.84 -11.73
N LEU A 142 8.76 9.89 -12.63
CA LEU A 142 8.81 10.07 -14.08
C LEU A 142 7.44 9.76 -14.69
N GLN A 143 7.06 10.53 -15.70
CA GLN A 143 5.77 10.40 -16.38
C GLN A 143 5.94 10.60 -17.89
N ALA A 144 5.17 9.87 -18.70
CA ALA A 144 5.07 10.09 -20.13
C ALA A 144 3.63 9.91 -20.61
N ARG A 145 3.21 10.76 -21.56
CA ARG A 145 1.96 10.63 -22.31
C ARG A 145 2.27 9.99 -23.65
N LEU A 146 1.54 8.93 -24.01
CA LEU A 146 1.85 8.06 -25.13
C LEU A 146 0.60 7.78 -25.97
N ALA A 147 0.77 7.74 -27.30
CA ALA A 147 -0.29 7.35 -28.23
C ALA A 147 -0.53 5.82 -28.20
N PRO A 148 -1.72 5.32 -28.56
CA PRO A 148 -2.03 3.88 -28.59
C PRO A 148 -1.38 3.19 -29.80
N ARG A 149 -0.07 3.00 -29.76
CA ARG A 149 0.71 2.34 -30.82
C ARG A 149 1.61 1.28 -30.21
N PRO A 150 1.91 0.17 -30.91
CA PRO A 150 2.84 -0.85 -30.40
C PRO A 150 4.20 -0.29 -29.96
N ALA A 151 4.73 0.71 -30.67
CA ALA A 151 5.99 1.39 -30.30
C ALA A 151 5.93 2.08 -28.93
N SER A 152 4.74 2.48 -28.46
CA SER A 152 4.56 3.11 -27.15
C SER A 152 4.79 2.15 -25.99
N VAL A 153 4.65 0.83 -26.20
CA VAL A 153 4.98 -0.19 -25.17
C VAL A 153 6.48 -0.13 -24.87
N ARG A 154 7.32 -0.02 -25.91
CA ARG A 154 8.77 0.17 -25.75
C ARG A 154 9.07 1.49 -25.03
N ALA A 155 8.42 2.58 -25.41
CA ALA A 155 8.62 3.88 -24.75
C ALA A 155 8.24 3.85 -23.25
N ALA A 156 7.17 3.15 -22.90
CA ALA A 156 6.75 2.93 -21.52
C ALA A 156 7.79 2.11 -20.73
N ARG A 157 8.29 1.03 -21.32
CA ARG A 157 9.39 0.22 -20.77
C ARG A 157 10.63 1.06 -20.54
N ASP A 158 11.07 1.84 -21.52
CA ASP A 158 12.28 2.66 -21.43
C ASP A 158 12.16 3.74 -20.35
N LEU A 159 10.96 4.29 -20.11
CA LEU A 159 10.70 5.20 -19.00
C LEU A 159 10.99 4.53 -17.64
N VAL A 160 10.53 3.29 -17.45
CA VAL A 160 10.79 2.52 -16.22
C VAL A 160 12.28 2.24 -16.07
N LEU A 161 12.95 1.81 -17.13
CA LEU A 161 14.39 1.53 -17.08
C LEU A 161 15.18 2.78 -16.70
N ARG A 162 14.87 3.93 -17.31
CA ARG A 162 15.47 5.23 -16.95
C ARG A 162 15.19 5.61 -15.49
N ALA A 163 13.98 5.36 -14.99
CA ALA A 163 13.64 5.60 -13.60
C ALA A 163 14.50 4.75 -12.65
N CYS A 164 14.59 3.44 -12.94
CA CYS A 164 15.39 2.50 -12.15
C CYS A 164 16.88 2.86 -12.18
N ASP A 165 17.43 3.24 -13.34
CA ASP A 165 18.82 3.68 -13.46
C ASP A 165 19.08 4.98 -12.69
N GLY A 166 18.23 6.00 -12.88
CA GLY A 166 18.35 7.27 -12.17
C GLY A 166 18.19 7.15 -10.65
N TRP A 167 17.45 6.13 -10.19
CA TRP A 167 17.26 5.84 -8.77
C TRP A 167 18.15 4.72 -8.22
N GLN A 168 19.07 4.19 -9.04
CA GLN A 168 20.00 3.11 -8.70
C GLN A 168 19.32 1.81 -8.23
N LEU A 169 18.11 1.54 -8.73
CA LEU A 169 17.30 0.35 -8.41
C LEU A 169 17.63 -0.79 -9.37
N ALA A 170 18.70 -1.53 -9.10
CA ALA A 170 19.10 -2.65 -9.94
C ALA A 170 18.22 -3.91 -9.76
N GLY A 171 17.72 -4.17 -8.55
CA GLY A 171 16.96 -5.39 -8.24
C GLY A 171 15.62 -5.54 -8.97
N PRO A 172 14.71 -4.54 -8.91
CA PRO A 172 13.37 -4.66 -9.49
C PRO A 172 13.30 -4.31 -10.99
N ARG A 173 14.44 -4.00 -11.63
CA ARG A 173 14.48 -3.35 -12.96
C ARG A 173 13.73 -4.15 -14.04
N ASP A 174 14.04 -5.43 -14.18
CA ASP A 174 13.49 -6.27 -15.25
C ASP A 174 12.03 -6.62 -15.00
N ASP A 175 11.69 -6.96 -13.75
CA ASP A 175 10.29 -7.22 -13.36
C ASP A 175 9.41 -5.96 -13.51
N ALA A 176 9.94 -4.78 -13.19
CA ALA A 176 9.23 -3.51 -13.36
C ALA A 176 8.98 -3.20 -14.85
N ALA A 177 10.00 -3.43 -15.68
CA ALA A 177 9.90 -3.28 -17.13
C ALA A 177 8.88 -4.26 -17.73
N LEU A 178 8.85 -5.51 -17.25
CA LEU A 178 7.86 -6.52 -17.62
C LEU A 178 6.45 -6.05 -17.27
N ILE A 179 6.20 -5.72 -16.01
CA ILE A 179 4.89 -5.26 -15.53
C ILE A 179 4.41 -4.07 -16.37
N MET A 180 5.27 -3.07 -16.58
CA MET A 180 4.89 -1.91 -17.37
C MET A 180 4.58 -2.24 -18.82
N SER A 181 5.31 -3.18 -19.42
CA SER A 181 5.04 -3.62 -20.78
C SER A 181 3.64 -4.24 -20.86
N GLU A 182 3.28 -5.12 -19.93
CA GLU A 182 1.94 -5.73 -19.90
C GLU A 182 0.83 -4.70 -19.67
N LEU A 183 1.03 -3.74 -18.75
CA LEU A 183 0.05 -2.68 -18.52
C LEU A 183 -0.11 -1.76 -19.74
N ALA A 184 0.99 -1.42 -20.42
CA ALA A 184 0.96 -0.60 -21.62
C ALA A 184 0.35 -1.34 -22.82
N THR A 185 0.65 -2.63 -23.00
CA THR A 185 0.01 -3.49 -24.01
C THR A 185 -1.50 -3.52 -23.79
N ASN A 186 -1.97 -3.67 -22.55
CA ASN A 186 -3.41 -3.60 -22.25
C ASN A 186 -4.03 -2.26 -22.65
N ALA A 187 -3.33 -1.13 -22.44
CA ALA A 187 -3.82 0.18 -22.86
C ALA A 187 -3.88 0.31 -24.39
N VAL A 188 -2.88 -0.19 -25.11
CA VAL A 188 -2.84 -0.18 -26.58
C VAL A 188 -3.94 -1.06 -27.16
N ASP A 189 -4.03 -2.32 -26.72
CA ASP A 189 -4.86 -3.35 -27.35
C ASP A 189 -6.33 -3.30 -26.91
N HIS A 190 -6.61 -2.88 -25.67
CA HIS A 190 -7.97 -2.90 -25.12
C HIS A 190 -8.61 -1.53 -24.99
N ALA A 191 -7.84 -0.50 -24.59
CA ALA A 191 -8.37 0.85 -24.46
C ALA A 191 -8.33 1.61 -25.80
N GLY A 192 -7.26 1.44 -26.59
CA GLY A 192 -7.12 2.09 -27.90
C GLY A 192 -7.09 3.63 -27.82
N THR A 193 -6.73 4.18 -26.67
CA THR A 193 -6.73 5.63 -26.38
C THR A 193 -5.33 6.11 -26.01
N GLU A 194 -5.11 7.42 -26.05
CA GLU A 194 -3.92 8.00 -25.43
C GLU A 194 -3.86 7.59 -23.95
N PHE A 195 -2.67 7.19 -23.49
CA PHE A 195 -2.47 6.75 -22.12
C PHE A 195 -1.28 7.46 -21.48
N VAL A 196 -1.31 7.53 -20.15
CA VAL A 196 -0.27 8.15 -19.33
C VAL A 196 0.38 7.09 -18.47
N VAL A 197 1.69 6.93 -18.64
CA VAL A 197 2.53 6.07 -17.82
C VAL A 197 3.16 6.90 -16.74
N THR A 198 3.08 6.45 -15.49
CA THR A 198 3.77 7.10 -14.37
C THR A 198 4.50 6.07 -13.53
N VAL A 199 5.73 6.39 -13.18
CA VAL A 199 6.63 5.59 -12.36
C VAL A 199 7.10 6.46 -11.22
N PHE A 200 7.00 5.99 -9.98
CA PHE A 200 7.51 6.72 -8.83
C PHE A 200 7.94 5.79 -7.71
N ARG A 201 8.86 6.26 -6.85
CA ARG A 201 9.31 5.50 -5.67
C ARG A 201 8.85 6.18 -4.38
N ARG A 202 8.42 5.39 -3.41
CA ARG A 202 8.00 5.87 -2.08
C ARG A 202 8.04 4.73 -1.06
N GLY A 203 8.48 5.01 0.17
CA GLY A 203 8.41 4.03 1.27
C GLY A 203 9.13 2.71 0.97
N GLY A 204 10.23 2.74 0.22
CA GLY A 204 10.96 1.54 -0.20
C GLY A 204 10.24 0.68 -1.24
N ARG A 205 9.28 1.26 -1.98
CA ARG A 205 8.51 0.60 -3.04
C ARG A 205 8.60 1.37 -4.34
N LEU A 206 8.49 0.64 -5.44
CA LEU A 206 8.32 1.17 -6.79
C LEU A 206 6.85 1.02 -7.18
N HIS A 207 6.27 2.11 -7.66
CA HIS A 207 4.88 2.18 -8.09
C HIS A 207 4.83 2.41 -9.59
N LEU A 208 4.04 1.58 -10.27
CA LEU A 208 3.87 1.57 -11.72
C LEU A 208 2.39 1.82 -12.01
N THR A 209 2.06 2.84 -12.78
CA THR A 209 0.66 3.15 -13.12
C THR A 209 0.50 3.44 -14.61
N VAL A 210 -0.58 2.94 -15.18
CA VAL A 210 -1.04 3.27 -16.53
C VAL A 210 -2.46 3.82 -16.42
N ARG A 211 -2.66 5.06 -16.87
CA ARG A 211 -3.98 5.68 -17.00
C ARG A 211 -4.39 5.65 -18.47
N ASP A 212 -5.54 5.07 -18.76
CA ASP A 212 -6.12 5.04 -20.11
C ASP A 212 -7.56 5.59 -20.11
N GLY A 213 -8.11 5.81 -21.30
CA GLY A 213 -9.45 6.38 -21.51
C GLY A 213 -10.62 5.41 -21.37
N ASP A 214 -10.37 4.12 -21.12
CA ASP A 214 -11.40 3.08 -21.03
C ASP A 214 -11.77 2.79 -19.58
N SER A 215 -13.06 2.93 -19.24
CA SER A 215 -13.59 2.69 -17.90
C SER A 215 -13.73 1.20 -17.54
N ARG A 216 -13.61 0.29 -18.51
CA ARG A 216 -13.71 -1.16 -18.26
C ARG A 216 -12.51 -1.66 -17.48
N TYR A 217 -12.77 -2.36 -16.38
CA TYR A 217 -11.72 -2.96 -15.56
C TYR A 217 -11.00 -4.12 -16.28
N PRO A 218 -9.68 -4.29 -16.07
CA PRO A 218 -8.98 -5.47 -16.54
C PRO A 218 -9.55 -6.73 -15.85
N SER A 219 -9.87 -7.75 -16.63
CA SER A 219 -10.34 -9.04 -16.12
C SER A 219 -9.27 -10.11 -16.30
N MET A 220 -8.94 -10.83 -15.21
CA MET A 220 -8.20 -12.08 -15.34
C MET A 220 -9.16 -13.13 -15.90
N ARG A 221 -8.94 -13.59 -17.14
CA ARG A 221 -9.70 -14.72 -17.67
C ARG A 221 -9.31 -15.98 -16.87
N ALA A 222 -10.30 -16.61 -16.26
CA ALA A 222 -10.14 -17.98 -15.78
C ALA A 222 -9.83 -18.87 -16.99
N THR A 223 -8.85 -19.76 -16.86
CA THR A 223 -8.78 -20.89 -17.77
C THR A 223 -9.99 -21.73 -17.44
N ASP A 224 -11.00 -21.74 -18.32
CA ASP A 224 -12.07 -22.71 -18.19
C ASP A 224 -11.44 -24.09 -18.13
N GLU A 225 -11.65 -24.77 -17.01
CA GLU A 225 -11.24 -26.15 -16.82
C GLU A 225 -11.89 -26.99 -17.93
N GLY A 226 -11.10 -27.38 -18.93
CA GLY A 226 -11.49 -28.38 -19.93
C GLY A 226 -11.74 -27.88 -21.35
N ILE A 227 -11.68 -26.58 -21.66
CA ILE A 227 -11.72 -26.10 -23.05
C ILE A 227 -10.33 -25.61 -23.44
N GLN A 228 -9.62 -26.40 -24.23
CA GLN A 228 -8.42 -25.95 -24.96
C GLN A 228 -8.83 -24.94 -26.03
N VAL A 229 -9.12 -23.71 -25.61
CA VAL A 229 -9.12 -22.56 -26.51
C VAL A 229 -7.67 -22.36 -26.96
N PRO A 230 -7.38 -22.13 -28.25
CA PRO A 230 -6.03 -21.80 -28.72
C PRO A 230 -5.43 -20.71 -27.82
N LEU A 231 -4.15 -20.86 -27.51
CA LEU A 231 -3.42 -20.01 -26.56
C LEU A 231 -3.35 -18.55 -27.05
N ASP A 232 -4.44 -17.81 -26.90
CA ASP A 232 -4.43 -16.37 -27.12
C ASP A 232 -3.52 -15.75 -26.04
N GLU A 233 -2.36 -15.26 -26.47
CA GLU A 233 -1.34 -14.58 -25.64
C GLU A 233 -1.93 -13.46 -24.77
N ARG A 234 -3.08 -12.92 -25.20
CA ARG A 234 -3.88 -11.83 -24.61
C ARG A 234 -4.39 -12.07 -23.18
N GLY A 235 -4.36 -13.31 -22.68
CA GLY A 235 -4.78 -13.65 -21.30
C GLY A 235 -3.64 -13.78 -20.27
N ARG A 236 -2.37 -13.79 -20.72
CA ARG A 236 -1.21 -14.05 -19.84
C ARG A 236 -0.69 -12.80 -19.14
N GLY A 237 -0.84 -11.62 -19.74
CA GLY A 237 -0.21 -10.39 -19.25
C GLY A 237 -0.55 -10.06 -17.80
N LEU A 238 -1.84 -10.10 -17.43
CA LEU A 238 -2.24 -9.85 -16.04
C LEU A 238 -1.82 -10.96 -15.07
N ARG A 239 -1.57 -12.19 -15.54
CA ARG A 239 -1.00 -13.27 -14.71
C ARG A 239 0.47 -13.00 -14.42
N LEU A 240 1.22 -12.49 -15.40
CA LEU A 240 2.60 -12.04 -15.21
C LEU A 240 2.66 -10.87 -14.22
N VAL A 241 1.76 -9.89 -14.36
CA VAL A 241 1.63 -8.79 -13.39
C VAL A 241 1.31 -9.35 -11.99
N HIS A 242 0.37 -10.29 -11.87
CA HIS A 242 0.03 -10.89 -10.58
C HIS A 242 1.19 -11.68 -9.94
N ALA A 243 2.03 -12.31 -10.75
CA ALA A 243 3.19 -13.06 -10.26
C ALA A 243 4.38 -12.16 -9.87
N ALA A 244 4.62 -11.09 -10.64
CA ALA A 244 5.78 -10.21 -10.47
C ALA A 244 5.53 -9.06 -9.48
N ALA A 245 4.30 -8.54 -9.40
CA ALA A 245 3.95 -7.48 -8.46
C ALA A 245 3.73 -8.02 -7.05
N GLU A 246 3.98 -7.19 -6.05
CA GLU A 246 3.57 -7.50 -4.68
C GLU A 246 2.05 -7.34 -4.51
N VAL A 247 1.52 -6.23 -5.06
CA VAL A 247 0.09 -5.97 -5.14
C VAL A 247 -0.20 -5.17 -6.41
N TRP A 248 -1.38 -5.38 -6.98
CA TRP A 248 -1.86 -4.64 -8.14
C TRP A 248 -3.36 -4.43 -8.06
N GLY A 249 -3.88 -3.53 -8.88
CA GLY A 249 -5.30 -3.19 -8.88
C GLY A 249 -5.65 -2.17 -9.94
N ALA A 250 -6.85 -1.64 -9.82
CA ALA A 250 -7.33 -0.59 -10.71
C ALA A 250 -8.31 0.35 -9.99
N ILE A 251 -8.28 1.62 -10.37
CA ILE A 251 -9.07 2.71 -9.77
C ILE A 251 -9.74 3.50 -10.90
N PRO A 252 -11.01 3.95 -10.76
CA PRO A 252 -11.65 4.79 -11.76
C PRO A 252 -10.89 6.11 -11.88
N ALA A 253 -10.86 6.68 -13.08
CA ALA A 253 -10.45 8.06 -13.31
C ALA A 253 -11.60 8.81 -13.97
N HIS A 254 -11.58 10.15 -13.94
CA HIS A 254 -12.67 10.96 -14.52
C HIS A 254 -13.00 10.55 -15.97
N ASN A 255 -11.98 10.22 -16.76
CA ASN A 255 -12.12 9.73 -18.14
C ASN A 255 -11.33 8.42 -18.30
N GLY A 256 -11.85 7.33 -17.74
CA GLY A 256 -11.27 5.99 -17.87
C GLY A 256 -10.83 5.39 -16.54
N LYS A 257 -9.63 4.82 -16.48
CA LYS A 257 -9.12 4.15 -15.28
C LYS A 257 -7.61 4.31 -15.11
N VAL A 258 -7.15 4.00 -13.92
CA VAL A 258 -5.73 3.79 -13.60
C VAL A 258 -5.55 2.33 -13.21
N VAL A 259 -4.80 1.58 -14.01
CA VAL A 259 -4.29 0.26 -13.64
C VAL A 259 -2.92 0.44 -13.02
N TRP A 260 -2.66 -0.25 -11.91
CA TRP A 260 -1.44 -0.05 -11.15
C TRP A 260 -0.89 -1.33 -10.56
N ALA A 261 0.42 -1.32 -10.33
CA ALA A 261 1.16 -2.36 -9.63
C ALA A 261 2.19 -1.72 -8.71
N THR A 262 2.52 -2.42 -7.62
CA THR A 262 3.61 -2.04 -6.73
C THR A 262 4.52 -3.23 -6.47
N MET A 263 5.78 -2.93 -6.23
CA MET A 263 6.80 -3.91 -5.91
C MET A 263 7.84 -3.29 -4.98
N PRO A 264 8.61 -4.09 -4.22
CA PRO A 264 9.65 -3.52 -3.38
C PRO A 264 10.75 -2.88 -4.24
N ALA A 265 11.32 -1.78 -3.76
CA ALA A 265 12.43 -1.07 -4.41
C ALA A 265 13.70 -1.30 -3.60
N TRP A 266 14.67 -2.04 -4.17
CA TRP A 266 15.97 -2.26 -3.55
C TRP A 266 17.11 -2.08 -4.54
N THR A 267 18.25 -1.64 -4.03
CA THR A 267 19.52 -1.56 -4.75
C THR A 267 20.26 -2.90 -4.65
N TYR A 268 21.09 -3.25 -5.63
CA TYR A 268 22.02 -4.38 -5.49
C TYR A 268 22.99 -4.06 -4.33
N GLY A 269 23.04 -4.93 -3.31
CA GLY A 269 23.87 -4.73 -2.11
C GLY A 269 23.17 -4.96 -0.76
N ARG A 270 21.83 -5.15 -0.74
CA ARG A 270 21.08 -5.54 0.48
C ARG A 270 20.77 -7.04 0.54
N SER A 271 20.92 -7.80 -0.54
CA SER A 271 20.54 -9.21 -0.62
C SER A 271 21.51 -10.19 0.05
N ASP A 272 22.78 -9.84 0.27
CA ASP A 272 23.79 -10.84 0.67
C ASP A 272 24.23 -10.83 2.15
N ARG A 273 23.82 -9.86 2.98
CA ARG A 273 24.25 -9.84 4.40
C ARG A 273 23.32 -10.58 5.36
N ALA A 274 22.19 -11.12 4.90
CA ALA A 274 21.25 -11.87 5.73
C ALA A 274 21.31 -13.40 5.53
N ALA A 275 22.22 -13.90 4.67
CA ALA A 275 22.36 -15.33 4.38
C ALA A 275 23.50 -16.03 5.16
N ASP A 276 24.49 -15.30 5.68
CA ASP A 276 25.69 -15.89 6.29
C ASP A 276 25.79 -15.65 7.81
N THR A 277 24.88 -16.23 8.59
CA THR A 277 25.09 -16.34 10.05
C THR A 277 24.67 -17.68 10.65
N HIS A 278 24.56 -18.74 9.84
CA HIS A 278 24.31 -20.08 10.36
C HIS A 278 25.09 -21.13 9.54
N GLY A 279 26.38 -21.26 9.82
CA GLY A 279 27.23 -22.32 9.30
C GLY A 279 28.42 -22.55 10.22
N GLY A 280 28.25 -23.43 11.22
CA GLY A 280 29.36 -23.80 12.09
C GLY A 280 28.98 -24.57 13.36
N SER A 281 28.28 -25.70 13.23
CA SER A 281 28.41 -26.74 14.26
C SER A 281 28.30 -28.12 13.62
N ARG A 282 29.47 -28.72 13.37
CA ARG A 282 29.62 -30.18 13.33
C ARG A 282 30.43 -30.58 14.55
N SER A 283 29.74 -31.30 15.42
CA SER A 283 30.22 -32.05 16.56
C SER A 283 31.27 -33.10 16.17
N LEU A 284 32.34 -33.18 16.94
CA LEU A 284 33.01 -34.42 17.32
C LEU A 284 33.51 -34.25 18.76
N GLY A 285 33.06 -35.15 19.65
CA GLY A 285 33.41 -35.12 21.07
C GLY A 285 34.64 -35.95 21.40
N HIS A 286 35.29 -35.63 22.53
CA HIS A 286 35.84 -36.60 23.47
C HIS A 286 36.35 -35.94 24.77
N ALA A 287 36.07 -36.61 25.88
CA ALA A 287 36.84 -36.75 27.12
C ALA A 287 37.27 -35.50 27.96
N ALA A 288 36.49 -35.27 29.02
CA ALA A 288 36.85 -35.32 30.46
C ALA A 288 38.27 -34.95 30.99
N ARG A 289 38.21 -34.18 32.11
CA ARG A 289 39.24 -33.87 33.14
C ARG A 289 40.29 -32.86 32.65
N ASP A 290 40.70 -31.82 33.39
CA ASP A 290 41.13 -31.80 34.78
C ASP A 290 41.15 -30.37 35.39
N ARG A 291 41.12 -30.34 36.72
CA ARG A 291 41.50 -29.32 37.75
C ARG A 291 41.87 -27.86 37.37
N GLY A 292 41.36 -26.93 38.21
CA GLY A 292 42.25 -26.08 39.03
C GLY A 292 42.07 -24.55 39.02
N SER A 293 41.82 -23.99 40.22
CA SER A 293 42.19 -22.65 40.75
C SER A 293 41.68 -21.37 40.03
N ARG A 294 40.79 -20.60 40.67
CA ARG A 294 41.06 -19.45 41.59
C ARG A 294 41.90 -18.33 40.95
N VAL A 295 41.32 -17.12 40.85
CA VAL A 295 41.74 -15.87 41.52
C VAL A 295 40.84 -14.71 41.03
N SER A 296 40.43 -13.82 41.94
CA SER A 296 39.84 -12.49 41.69
C SER A 296 40.69 -11.44 42.46
N PRO A 297 40.32 -10.15 42.44
CA PRO A 297 40.62 -9.06 41.49
C PRO A 297 41.66 -8.07 42.12
N PRO A 298 41.82 -6.73 41.84
CA PRO A 298 40.78 -5.67 41.97
C PRO A 298 40.91 -4.34 41.14
N THR A 299 39.83 -3.55 41.23
CA THR A 299 39.71 -2.06 41.29
C THR A 299 40.26 -1.11 40.22
N ALA A 300 39.39 -0.23 39.70
CA ALA A 300 39.52 1.24 39.84
C ALA A 300 38.19 1.97 39.58
N ARG A 301 37.94 3.01 40.38
CA ARG A 301 36.77 3.90 40.47
C ARG A 301 36.92 5.17 39.61
N CYS A 302 35.78 5.77 39.23
CA CYS A 302 35.39 7.21 39.35
C CYS A 302 33.93 7.32 38.84
N ALA A 303 32.88 7.58 39.66
CA ALA A 303 32.39 8.86 40.21
C ALA A 303 32.14 9.94 39.13
N SER A 304 31.05 10.70 39.03
CA SER A 304 29.73 10.82 39.69
C SER A 304 29.02 12.06 39.10
N ALA A 305 27.68 12.04 38.91
CA ALA A 305 26.73 13.19 38.98
C ALA A 305 25.29 12.70 38.61
N PHE A 306 24.39 12.34 39.55
CA PHE A 306 23.39 13.17 40.29
C PHE A 306 22.49 14.06 39.39
N THR A 307 21.30 13.60 38.92
CA THR A 307 19.90 13.56 39.50
C THR A 307 19.03 14.78 39.07
N PRO A 308 17.66 14.74 39.04
CA PRO A 308 16.77 13.92 39.87
C PRO A 308 15.59 13.18 39.18
N ARG A 309 15.20 12.09 39.84
CA ARG A 309 13.92 11.38 39.75
C ARG A 309 12.91 12.04 40.70
N VAL A 310 11.68 12.24 40.23
CA VAL A 310 10.48 12.41 41.07
C VAL A 310 9.60 11.17 40.87
N PRO A 311 9.00 10.61 41.94
CA PRO A 311 8.29 9.33 41.88
C PRO A 311 6.85 9.53 41.41
N CYS A 312 6.42 8.76 40.40
CA CYS A 312 5.00 8.66 40.07
C CYS A 312 4.37 7.61 40.99
N ASN A 313 3.56 8.06 41.93
CA ASN A 313 2.65 7.22 42.70
C ASN A 313 1.73 6.47 41.75
N ALA A 314 1.80 5.15 41.81
CA ALA A 314 0.81 4.26 41.24
C ALA A 314 -0.45 4.33 42.13
N GLN A 315 -1.42 5.15 41.74
CA GLN A 315 -2.80 4.95 42.14
C GLN A 315 -3.53 4.25 41.00
N GLN A 316 -3.86 2.99 41.26
CA GLN A 316 -4.83 2.20 40.52
C GLN A 316 -6.15 2.99 40.46
N MET A 317 -6.45 3.58 39.31
CA MET A 317 -7.82 3.82 38.90
C MET A 317 -8.15 2.80 37.82
N THR A 318 -9.02 1.87 38.20
CA THR A 318 -9.70 0.90 37.35
C THR A 318 -10.42 1.63 36.23
N TRP A 319 -9.83 1.61 35.03
CA TRP A 319 -10.48 2.05 33.81
C TRP A 319 -11.36 0.92 33.27
N SER A 320 -12.67 1.15 33.35
CA SER A 320 -13.74 0.23 32.93
C SER A 320 -13.77 0.05 31.40
N GLU A 321 -13.35 -1.14 30.95
CA GLU A 321 -14.04 -2.07 30.02
C GLU A 321 -15.18 -1.59 29.09
N SER A 322 -15.12 -0.40 28.48
CA SER A 322 -16.16 0.04 27.54
C SER A 322 -15.66 0.66 26.22
N MET A 323 -14.38 0.51 25.88
CA MET A 323 -13.82 0.95 24.58
C MET A 323 -13.18 -0.17 23.75
N GLU A 324 -13.56 -1.43 23.99
CA GLU A 324 -12.92 -2.59 23.35
C GLU A 324 -13.51 -3.02 21.98
N SER A 325 -14.57 -2.38 21.49
CA SER A 325 -15.36 -2.85 20.33
C SER A 325 -15.15 -2.06 19.02
N GLY A 326 -13.92 -1.68 18.69
CA GLY A 326 -13.59 -0.98 17.42
C GLY A 326 -13.19 -1.91 16.26
N PRO A 327 -13.60 -1.63 14.99
CA PRO A 327 -13.42 -2.53 13.82
C PRO A 327 -11.97 -2.71 13.32
N PHE A 328 -10.99 -2.01 13.91
CA PHE A 328 -9.58 -2.04 13.51
C PHE A 328 -8.64 -2.77 14.50
N ARG A 329 -9.17 -3.43 15.54
CA ARG A 329 -8.34 -4.10 16.58
C ARG A 329 -7.46 -5.26 16.07
N ARG A 330 -7.71 -5.82 14.88
CA ARG A 330 -6.99 -7.01 14.35
C ARG A 330 -5.79 -6.71 13.46
N GLN A 331 -5.10 -5.59 13.69
CA GLN A 331 -3.93 -5.20 12.88
C GLN A 331 -2.58 -5.51 13.55
N ALA A 332 -2.59 -6.21 14.69
CA ALA A 332 -1.38 -6.76 15.32
C ALA A 332 -0.81 -8.03 14.63
N ASP A 333 -1.53 -8.61 13.66
CA ASP A 333 -1.07 -9.80 12.91
C ASP A 333 -0.19 -9.49 11.69
N PHE A 334 0.03 -8.21 11.36
CA PHE A 334 0.80 -7.81 10.18
C PHE A 334 2.31 -8.08 10.30
N VAL A 335 2.84 -8.18 11.53
CA VAL A 335 4.25 -8.51 11.78
C VAL A 335 4.47 -10.02 11.84
N ARG A 336 3.44 -10.82 12.18
CA ARG A 336 3.55 -12.28 12.31
C ARG A 336 3.35 -13.02 10.98
N LEU A 337 2.62 -12.45 10.02
CA LEU A 337 2.39 -13.06 8.71
C LEU A 337 3.60 -13.00 7.76
N ARG A 338 4.56 -12.09 7.99
CA ARG A 338 5.78 -11.96 7.19
C ARG A 338 6.73 -13.17 7.34
N LEU A 339 6.72 -13.83 8.50
CA LEU A 339 7.55 -15.01 8.74
C LEU A 339 6.98 -16.30 8.12
N LEU A 340 5.67 -16.36 7.84
CA LEU A 340 5.03 -17.55 7.26
C LEU A 340 5.06 -17.54 5.72
N VAL A 341 4.96 -16.37 5.08
CA VAL A 341 5.01 -16.25 3.61
C VAL A 341 6.44 -16.34 3.07
N ASP A 342 7.45 -15.83 3.81
CA ASP A 342 8.86 -16.02 3.46
C ASP A 342 9.30 -17.49 3.63
N GLY A 343 8.68 -18.24 4.55
CA GLY A 343 8.91 -19.68 4.74
C GLY A 343 8.40 -20.53 3.56
N VAL A 344 7.23 -20.21 3.02
CA VAL A 344 6.64 -20.92 1.86
C VAL A 344 7.38 -20.61 0.55
N ARG A 345 7.90 -19.38 0.37
CA ARG A 345 8.70 -19.00 -0.81
C ARG A 345 10.11 -19.62 -0.82
N ARG A 346 10.74 -19.81 0.35
CA ARG A 346 12.03 -20.54 0.46
C ARG A 346 11.87 -22.05 0.27
N GLY A 347 10.71 -22.62 0.62
CA GLY A 347 10.40 -24.04 0.40
C GLY A 347 10.25 -24.41 -1.08
N ARG A 348 9.64 -23.55 -1.92
CA ARG A 348 9.43 -23.85 -3.35
C ARG A 348 10.70 -23.78 -4.21
N ARG A 349 11.63 -22.85 -3.94
CA ARG A 349 12.90 -22.79 -4.71
C ARG A 349 13.86 -23.95 -4.41
N ARG A 350 13.74 -24.63 -3.27
CA ARG A 350 14.55 -25.84 -2.96
C ARG A 350 14.00 -27.11 -3.60
N ALA A 351 12.72 -27.17 -3.95
CA ALA A 351 12.12 -28.33 -4.60
C ALA A 351 12.41 -28.40 -6.10
N GLU A 352 12.62 -27.26 -6.78
CA GLU A 352 12.95 -27.23 -8.22
C GLU A 352 14.41 -27.57 -8.54
N TYR A 353 15.34 -27.49 -7.58
CA TYR A 353 16.74 -27.91 -7.79
C TYR A 353 17.02 -29.39 -7.46
N ALA A 354 16.06 -30.10 -6.86
CA ALA A 354 16.23 -31.49 -6.45
C ALA A 354 15.68 -32.53 -7.46
N VAL A 355 15.14 -32.09 -8.61
CA VAL A 355 14.56 -32.97 -9.63
C VAL A 355 15.48 -33.16 -10.85
N ASP A 356 16.59 -32.43 -10.93
CA ASP A 356 17.59 -32.54 -12.02
C ASP A 356 18.85 -33.37 -11.63
N GLN A 357 18.83 -34.08 -10.50
CA GLN A 357 19.89 -35.02 -10.12
C GLN A 357 19.33 -36.28 -9.46
N ILE A 358 18.58 -37.09 -10.20
CA ILE A 358 18.43 -38.53 -9.98
C ILE A 358 18.44 -39.24 -11.33
#